data_AF-A0A3D2MYK5-F1
#
_entry.id   AF-A0A3D2MYK5-F1
#
_cell.length_a   1.000
_cell.length_b   1.000
_cell.length_c   1.000
_cell.angle_alpha   90.00
_cell.angle_beta   90.00
_cell.angle_gamma   90.00
#
_symmetry.space_group_name_H-M   'P 1'
#
loop_
_entity.id
_entity.type
_entity.pdbx_description
1 polymer ?
#
loop_
_entity_poly.entity_id
_entity_poly.type
_entity_poly.pdbx_seq_one_letter_code
_entity_poly.pdbx_strand_id
1 'polypeptide(L)' 'VINVADARTVFVLKRSMASGFAGIENPLFYKDNARMLFGDAKESIGGLVREFS' A
#
# COMPACT_ATOMS: atom_id res chain seq x y z
N VAL A 1 -16.48 1.84 3.44
CA VAL A 1 -15.49 1.77 2.33
C VAL A 1 -14.98 3.17 2.08
N ILE A 2 -13.69 3.35 1.81
CA ILE A 2 -13.08 4.66 1.48
C ILE A 2 -12.72 4.63 0.00
N ASN A 3 -13.08 5.67 -0.75
CA ASN A 3 -12.90 5.75 -2.21
C ASN A 3 -11.46 6.11 -2.60
N VAL A 4 -10.50 5.31 -2.15
CA VAL A 4 -9.07 5.55 -2.41
C VAL A 4 -8.68 5.42 -3.88
N ALA A 5 -9.46 4.68 -4.67
CA ALA A 5 -9.16 4.45 -6.08
C ALA A 5 -9.34 5.69 -6.98
N ASP A 6 -10.08 6.69 -6.50
CA ASP A 6 -10.35 7.94 -7.22
C ASP A 6 -9.15 8.89 -7.18
N ALA A 7 -8.14 8.60 -6.33
CA ALA A 7 -6.91 9.35 -6.29
C ALA A 7 -6.06 9.11 -7.55
N ARG A 8 -5.27 10.12 -7.95
CA ARG A 8 -4.35 10.01 -9.10
C ARG A 8 -3.35 8.87 -8.94
N THR A 9 -2.82 8.68 -7.74
CA THR A 9 -1.86 7.63 -7.41
C THR A 9 -2.17 7.11 -6.01
N VAL A 10 -2.14 5.79 -5.83
CA VAL A 10 -2.38 5.12 -4.55
C VAL A 10 -1.15 4.32 -4.17
N PHE A 11 -0.61 4.55 -2.98
CA PHE A 11 0.46 3.75 -2.41
C PHE A 11 -0.11 2.78 -1.38
N VAL A 12 0.18 1.48 -1.55
CA VAL A 12 -0.26 0.43 -0.65
C VAL A 12 0.97 -0.13 0.05
N LEU A 13 1.11 0.17 1.34
CA LEU A 13 2.20 -0.34 2.17
C LEU A 13 1.74 -1.62 2.90
N LYS A 14 2.39 -2.74 2.64
CA LYS A 14 2.11 -4.02 3.32
C LYS A 14 3.28 -4.99 3.20
N ARG A 15 3.26 -6.09 3.94
CA ARG A 15 4.39 -7.06 3.95
C ARG A 15 4.40 -8.05 2.77
N SER A 16 3.24 -8.37 2.21
CA SER A 16 3.09 -9.38 1.13
C SER A 16 1.74 -9.21 0.42
N MET A 17 1.35 -10.06 -0.52
CA MET A 17 0.01 -10.06 -1.15
C MET A 17 -1.10 -10.69 -0.28
N ALA A 18 -0.79 -11.16 0.92
CA ALA A 18 -1.76 -11.81 1.80
C ALA A 18 -3.04 -10.99 2.05
N SER A 19 -4.17 -11.69 2.11
CA SER A 19 -5.47 -11.12 2.45
C SER A 19 -5.50 -10.60 3.88
N GLY A 20 -6.38 -9.62 4.13
CA GLY A 20 -6.64 -9.14 5.48
C GLY A 20 -7.56 -10.09 6.27
N PHE A 21 -8.14 -9.57 7.34
CA PHE A 21 -9.05 -10.32 8.22
C PHE A 21 -10.20 -11.03 7.50
N ALA A 22 -10.78 -10.37 6.49
CA ALA A 22 -11.91 -10.90 5.74
C ALA A 22 -11.54 -12.05 4.78
N GLY A 23 -10.25 -12.41 4.65
CA GLY A 23 -9.80 -13.52 3.79
C GLY A 23 -9.98 -13.29 2.29
N ILE A 24 -10.51 -12.15 1.88
CA ILE A 24 -10.73 -11.78 0.48
C ILE A 24 -9.58 -10.95 -0.06
N GLU A 25 -9.33 -11.11 -1.35
CA GLU A 25 -8.37 -10.32 -2.09
C GLU A 25 -8.93 -8.93 -2.40
N ASN A 26 -8.06 -7.91 -2.37
CA ASN A 26 -8.47 -6.54 -2.66
C ASN A 26 -8.21 -6.20 -4.14
N PRO A 27 -9.24 -5.93 -4.95
CA PRO A 27 -9.08 -5.57 -6.36
C PRO A 27 -8.22 -4.32 -6.58
N LEU A 28 -8.09 -3.44 -5.57
CA LEU A 28 -7.23 -2.25 -5.62
C LEU A 28 -5.77 -2.59 -5.92
N PHE A 29 -5.28 -3.76 -5.49
CA PHE A 29 -3.88 -4.15 -5.66
C PHE A 29 -3.46 -4.34 -7.13
N TYR A 30 -4.44 -4.48 -8.02
CA TYR A 30 -4.24 -4.72 -9.44
C TYR A 30 -4.51 -3.49 -10.32
N LYS A 31 -4.88 -2.35 -9.74
CA LYS A 31 -5.16 -1.14 -10.51
C LYS A 31 -3.86 -0.49 -10.99
N ASP A 32 -3.88 0.07 -12.20
CA ASP A 32 -2.73 0.73 -12.82
C ASP A 32 -2.24 1.97 -12.07
N ASN A 33 -3.09 2.61 -11.27
CA ASN A 33 -2.73 3.74 -10.40
C ASN A 33 -2.29 3.32 -8.99
N ALA A 34 -2.31 2.01 -8.67
CA ALA A 34 -1.86 1.49 -7.40
C ALA A 34 -0.38 1.07 -7.49
N ARG A 35 0.38 1.40 -6.45
CA ARG A 35 1.78 1.03 -6.29
C ARG A 35 1.94 0.27 -4.99
N MET A 36 2.37 -0.98 -5.09
CA MET A 36 2.58 -1.86 -3.95
C MET A 36 3.99 -1.65 -3.40
N LEU A 37 4.09 -1.25 -2.14
CA LEU A 37 5.35 -1.12 -1.41
C LEU A 37 5.42 -2.25 -0.38
N PHE A 38 6.26 -3.24 -0.67
CA PHE A 38 6.44 -4.39 0.20
C PHE A 38 7.48 -4.13 1.28
N GLY A 39 7.10 -4.31 2.55
CA GLY A 39 8.01 -4.15 3.67
C GLY A 39 7.29 -4.03 5.02
N ASP A 40 8.09 -3.94 6.09
CA ASP A 40 7.59 -3.50 7.38
C ASP A 40 7.20 -2.02 7.33
N ALA A 41 6.09 -1.66 7.98
CA ALA A 41 5.55 -0.32 7.92
C ALA A 41 6.48 0.71 8.60
N LYS A 42 7.07 0.34 9.75
CA LYS A 42 7.92 1.26 10.52
C LYS A 42 9.24 1.48 9.79
N GLU A 43 9.85 0.41 9.28
CA GLU A 43 11.09 0.52 8.51
C GLU A 43 10.88 1.32 7.21
N SER A 44 9.79 1.03 6.48
CA SER A 44 9.51 1.70 5.20
C SER A 44 9.28 3.20 5.38
N ILE A 45 8.45 3.59 6.36
CA ILE A 45 8.19 5.00 6.64
C ILE A 45 9.42 5.68 7.25
N GLY A 46 10.14 5.00 8.14
CA GLY A 46 11.38 5.53 8.73
C GLY A 46 12.46 5.79 7.68
N GLY A 47 12.62 4.88 6.70
CA GLY A 47 13.51 5.07 5.56
C GLY A 47 13.08 6.27 4.71
N LEU A 48 11.79 6.35 4.37
CA LEU A 48 11.24 7.45 3.58
C LEU A 48 11.54 8.82 4.24
N VAL A 49 11.29 8.96 5.54
CA VAL A 49 11.53 10.22 6.26
C VAL A 49 13.02 10.62 6.24
N ARG A 50 13.94 9.65 6.31
CA ARG A 50 15.38 9.91 6.25
C ARG A 50 15.84 10.44 4.90
N GLU A 51 15.26 9.99 3.80
CA GLU A 51 15.59 10.50 2.46
C GLU A 51 15.17 11.96 2.23
N PHE A 52 14.27 12.49 3.07
CA PHE A 52 13.81 13.89 3.01
C PHE A 52 14.50 14.81 4.03
N SER A 53 15.41 14.28 4.86
CA SER A 53 16.19 15.05 5.84
C SER A 53 17.57 15.40 5.28
#